data_AF-A0A952CF65-F1
#
_entry.id   AF-A0A952CF65-F1
#
_cell.length_a   1.000
_cell.length_b   1.000
_cell.length_c   1.000
_cell.angle_alpha   90.00
_cell.angle_beta   90.00
_cell.angle_gamma   90.00
#
_symmetry.space_group_name_H-M   'P 1'
#
loop_
_entity.id
_entity.type
_entity.pdbx_description
1 polymer ?
#
loop_
_entity_poly.entity_id
_entity_poly.type
_entity_poly.pdbx_seq_one_letter_code
_entity_poly.pdbx_strand_id
1 'polypeptide(L)'
;MDLILLQPGNADDIIGETSSTHIDAEWRDDNLQFGKCLELVSIHHGMKQQITTDVSNKARTSGRPVITEFTCVKYVDQTSVKLYDYCLRAAPLGVGKDNPTKIYIARNSGDKTANIITMELRDAIISEIQFQSHPDDMPTEQFKINFTEILWTFTTQDVDVSRPGSIRSGWSIMHNRPIGNFT
;
A
#
# COMPACT_ATOMS: atom_id res chain seq x y z
N MET A 1 15.81 -6.82 8.25
CA MET A 1 15.02 -7.04 7.01
C MET A 1 13.90 -6.02 7.02
N ASP A 2 13.56 -5.44 5.86
CA ASP A 2 12.42 -4.54 5.74
C ASP A 2 11.16 -5.39 5.55
N LEU A 3 10.07 -5.04 6.24
CA LEU A 3 8.79 -5.74 6.19
C LEU A 3 7.77 -4.88 5.46
N ILE A 4 7.08 -5.47 4.49
CA ILE A 4 6.06 -4.78 3.69
C ILE A 4 4.72 -5.43 3.97
N LEU A 5 3.77 -4.63 4.47
CA LEU A 5 2.46 -5.12 4.88
C LEU A 5 1.35 -4.45 4.08
N LEU A 6 0.36 -5.22 3.68
CA LEU A 6 -0.89 -4.74 3.09
C LEU A 6 -2.04 -5.02 4.05
N GLN A 7 -2.74 -3.97 4.49
CA GLN A 7 -3.95 -4.07 5.29
C GLN A 7 -5.15 -3.60 4.46
N PRO A 8 -6.04 -4.52 4.04
CA PRO A 8 -7.33 -4.13 3.49
C PRO A 8 -8.17 -3.37 4.52
N GLY A 9 -8.97 -2.40 4.08
CA GLY A 9 -9.96 -1.73 4.91
C GLY A 9 -11.07 -2.67 5.39
N ASN A 10 -11.35 -3.76 4.67
CA ASN A 10 -12.24 -4.85 5.07
C ASN A 10 -11.47 -6.16 5.32
N ALA A 11 -10.40 -6.08 6.12
CA ALA A 11 -9.49 -7.20 6.34
C ALA A 11 -10.18 -8.47 6.87
N ASP A 12 -11.27 -8.36 7.64
CA ASP A 12 -12.00 -9.51 8.17
C ASP A 12 -12.66 -10.38 7.09
N ASP A 13 -13.06 -9.79 5.95
CA ASP A 13 -13.68 -10.51 4.83
C ASP A 13 -12.67 -11.32 4.01
N ILE A 14 -11.41 -10.88 4.05
CA ILE A 14 -10.30 -11.38 3.22
C ILE A 14 -9.41 -12.32 4.03
N ILE A 15 -9.13 -11.97 5.28
CA ILE A 15 -8.20 -12.67 6.16
C ILE A 15 -8.98 -13.34 7.30
N GLY A 16 -9.33 -14.60 7.07
CA GLY A 16 -10.09 -15.43 8.04
C GLY A 16 -9.32 -15.66 9.34
N GLU A 17 -10.01 -15.93 10.45
CA GLU A 17 -9.42 -16.06 11.80
C GLU A 17 -8.30 -17.11 11.91
N THR A 18 -8.37 -18.17 11.10
CA THR A 18 -7.38 -19.26 11.05
C THR A 18 -6.30 -19.05 9.97
N SER A 19 -6.25 -17.86 9.36
CA SER A 19 -5.32 -17.60 8.27
C SER A 19 -3.88 -17.58 8.76
N SER A 20 -3.01 -18.38 8.12
CA SER A 20 -1.57 -18.38 8.39
C SER A 20 -0.87 -17.09 7.96
N THR A 21 -1.58 -16.16 7.34
CA THR A 21 -1.05 -14.85 6.92
C THR A 21 -1.12 -13.80 8.02
N HIS A 22 -1.78 -14.09 9.14
CA HIS A 22 -1.79 -13.18 10.29
C HIS A 22 -0.39 -13.04 10.84
N ILE A 23 0.20 -11.87 10.62
CA ILE A 23 1.48 -11.55 11.22
C ILE A 23 1.21 -11.16 12.67
N ASP A 24 1.73 -11.98 13.57
CA ASP A 24 1.66 -11.76 15.02
C ASP A 24 2.13 -10.35 15.40
N ALA A 25 1.51 -9.76 16.42
CA ALA A 25 1.79 -8.41 16.89
C ALA A 25 2.92 -8.35 17.94
N GLU A 26 3.35 -9.49 18.49
CA GLU A 26 4.26 -9.56 19.65
C GLU A 26 5.64 -8.90 19.47
N TRP A 27 6.15 -8.77 18.24
CA TRP A 27 7.52 -8.31 17.95
C TRP A 27 7.61 -6.82 17.53
N ARG A 28 6.54 -6.05 17.68
CA ARG A 28 6.40 -4.69 17.12
C ARG A 28 6.59 -3.59 18.16
N ASP A 29 6.90 -2.36 17.72
CA ASP A 29 6.87 -1.21 18.62
C ASP A 29 5.44 -0.85 19.02
N ASP A 30 5.22 -0.44 20.28
CA ASP A 30 3.89 -0.20 20.88
C ASP A 30 3.08 0.88 20.13
N ASN A 31 3.78 1.76 19.41
CA ASN A 31 3.21 2.83 18.61
C ASN A 31 2.60 2.35 17.28
N LEU A 32 2.73 1.06 16.93
CA LEU A 32 2.31 0.49 15.65
C LEU A 32 1.31 -0.65 15.82
N GLN A 33 0.05 -0.28 15.94
CA GLN A 33 -1.08 -1.21 15.92
C GLN A 33 -1.52 -1.47 14.47
N PHE A 34 -0.93 -2.48 13.84
CA PHE A 34 -1.45 -2.97 12.56
C PHE A 34 -2.70 -3.83 12.81
N GLY A 35 -3.67 -3.73 11.90
CA GLY A 35 -4.77 -4.69 11.84
C GLY A 35 -4.32 -6.02 11.23
N LYS A 36 -5.27 -6.83 10.80
CA LYS A 36 -5.00 -8.04 9.99
C LYS A 36 -4.36 -7.62 8.67
N CYS A 37 -3.14 -8.11 8.41
CA CYS A 37 -2.35 -7.74 7.24
C CYS A 37 -1.96 -8.97 6.43
N LEU A 38 -1.68 -8.74 5.15
CA LEU A 38 -0.95 -9.65 4.28
C LEU A 38 0.52 -9.21 4.22
N GLU A 39 1.43 -10.18 4.25
CA GLU A 39 2.84 -9.92 3.96
C GLU A 39 3.07 -9.82 2.45
N LEU A 40 3.79 -8.78 2.03
CA LEU A 40 4.21 -8.60 0.66
C LEU A 40 5.72 -8.81 0.54
N VAL A 41 6.13 -9.41 -0.57
CA VAL A 41 7.54 -9.56 -0.95
C VAL A 41 8.08 -8.25 -1.52
N SER A 42 7.29 -7.56 -2.34
CA SER A 42 7.69 -6.29 -2.93
C SER A 42 6.49 -5.44 -3.36
N ILE A 43 6.74 -4.14 -3.47
CA ILE A 43 5.81 -3.19 -4.08
C ILE A 43 6.58 -2.29 -5.06
N HIS A 44 5.91 -1.86 -6.12
CA HIS A 44 6.39 -0.86 -7.05
C HIS A 44 5.28 0.15 -7.34
N HIS A 45 5.63 1.43 -7.32
CA HIS A 45 4.71 2.52 -7.60
C HIS A 45 5.43 3.68 -8.28
N GLY A 46 4.87 4.19 -9.37
CA GLY A 46 5.45 5.25 -10.18
C GLY A 46 4.54 6.47 -10.24
N MET A 47 5.16 7.64 -10.31
CA MET A 47 4.46 8.91 -10.50
C MET A 47 5.23 9.76 -11.51
N LYS A 48 4.53 10.43 -12.42
CA LYS A 48 5.15 11.34 -13.39
C LYS A 48 4.26 12.53 -13.69
N GLN A 49 4.88 13.69 -13.88
CA GLN A 49 4.22 14.84 -14.48
C GLN A 49 4.49 14.84 -15.98
N GLN A 50 3.49 15.16 -16.77
CA GLN A 50 3.66 15.39 -18.20
C GLN A 50 4.34 16.76 -18.41
N ILE A 51 5.55 16.74 -18.96
CA ILE A 51 6.37 17.93 -19.20
C ILE A 51 6.40 18.24 -20.68
N THR A 52 6.23 19.51 -21.05
CA THR A 52 6.36 19.97 -22.44
C THR A 52 7.82 19.82 -22.90
N THR A 53 8.03 19.38 -24.14
CA THR A 53 9.37 19.26 -24.73
C THR A 53 9.97 20.62 -25.11
N ASP A 54 9.13 21.64 -25.33
CA ASP A 54 9.57 23.01 -25.54
C ASP A 54 9.87 23.69 -24.19
N VAL A 55 11.16 23.96 -23.97
CA VAL A 55 11.71 24.55 -22.74
C VAL A 55 11.53 26.07 -22.66
N SER A 56 11.13 26.72 -23.75
CA SER A 56 11.04 28.18 -23.85
C SER A 56 9.73 28.77 -23.31
N ASN A 57 8.72 27.92 -23.04
CA ASN A 57 7.44 28.36 -22.53
C ASN A 57 7.44 28.57 -21.00
N LYS A 58 6.73 29.60 -20.52
CA LYS A 58 6.66 29.95 -19.08
C LYS A 58 5.97 28.86 -18.24
N ALA A 59 5.10 28.07 -18.85
CA ALA A 59 4.47 26.90 -18.23
C ALA A 59 5.03 25.62 -18.87
N ARG A 60 5.68 24.77 -18.06
CA ARG A 60 6.37 23.56 -18.53
C ARG A 60 5.59 22.26 -18.35
N THR A 61 4.36 22.31 -17.88
CA THR A 61 3.52 21.13 -17.65
C THR A 61 2.44 21.04 -18.71
N SER A 62 2.32 19.90 -19.38
CA SER A 62 1.24 19.62 -20.34
C SER A 62 0.34 18.51 -19.82
N GLY A 63 -0.75 18.85 -19.14
CA GLY A 63 -1.75 17.85 -18.72
C GLY A 63 -1.75 17.59 -17.21
N ARG A 64 -2.20 16.39 -16.84
CA ARG A 64 -2.39 15.99 -15.44
C ARG A 64 -1.27 15.04 -15.00
N PRO A 65 -0.88 15.05 -13.71
CA PRO A 65 0.04 14.05 -13.20
C PRO A 65 -0.56 12.65 -13.38
N VAL A 66 0.31 11.70 -13.71
CA VAL A 66 -0.03 10.28 -13.81
C VAL A 66 0.58 9.58 -12.62
N ILE A 67 -0.29 8.97 -11.82
CA ILE A 67 0.07 8.08 -10.71
C ILE A 67 -0.27 6.68 -11.19
N THR A 68 0.70 5.76 -11.20
CA THR A 68 0.47 4.39 -11.64
C THR A 68 -0.24 3.61 -10.55
N GLU A 69 -0.79 2.45 -10.91
CA GLU A 69 -1.21 1.45 -9.93
C GLU A 69 -0.01 0.97 -9.11
N PHE A 70 -0.28 0.42 -7.93
CA PHE A 70 0.73 -0.36 -7.21
C PHE A 70 0.84 -1.72 -7.85
N THR A 71 2.05 -2.14 -8.19
CA THR A 71 2.35 -3.53 -8.48
C THR A 71 2.87 -4.18 -7.20
N CYS A 72 2.16 -5.17 -6.68
CA CYS A 72 2.49 -5.89 -5.46
C CYS A 72 2.85 -7.34 -5.79
N VAL A 73 3.79 -7.91 -5.05
CA VAL A 73 4.12 -9.34 -5.11
C VAL A 73 3.96 -9.93 -3.73
N LYS A 74 3.29 -11.08 -3.63
CA LYS A 74 3.19 -11.88 -2.41
C LYS A 74 3.39 -13.36 -2.71
N TYR A 75 3.67 -14.13 -1.67
CA TYR A 75 3.57 -15.59 -1.78
C TYR A 75 2.12 -16.05 -1.77
N VAL A 76 1.86 -17.20 -2.38
CA VAL A 76 0.53 -17.77 -2.41
C VAL A 76 0.19 -18.36 -1.04
N ASP A 77 -0.96 -17.93 -0.53
CA ASP A 77 -1.50 -18.34 0.75
C ASP A 77 -3.04 -18.46 0.66
N GLN A 78 -3.71 -18.63 1.80
CA GLN A 78 -5.17 -18.78 1.84
C GLN A 78 -5.93 -17.54 1.33
N THR A 79 -5.34 -16.34 1.42
CA THR A 79 -5.98 -15.09 0.98
C THR A 79 -6.03 -14.98 -0.55
N SER A 80 -5.14 -15.68 -1.26
CA SER A 80 -5.02 -15.65 -2.73
C SER A 80 -6.37 -15.87 -3.43
N VAL A 81 -7.14 -16.88 -2.99
CA VAL A 81 -8.45 -17.21 -3.58
C VAL A 81 -9.46 -16.08 -3.37
N LYS A 82 -9.38 -15.37 -2.23
CA LYS A 82 -10.20 -14.18 -1.98
C LYS A 82 -9.77 -13.02 -2.87
N LEU A 83 -8.47 -12.82 -3.08
CA LEU A 83 -7.97 -11.78 -3.99
C LEU A 83 -8.41 -12.03 -5.44
N TYR A 84 -8.46 -13.29 -5.89
CA TYR A 84 -8.99 -13.64 -7.23
C TYR A 84 -10.45 -13.24 -7.39
N ASP A 85 -11.26 -13.58 -6.40
CA ASP A 85 -12.68 -13.27 -6.36
C ASP A 85 -12.95 -11.75 -6.29
N TYR A 86 -12.17 -11.02 -5.51
CA TYR A 86 -12.22 -9.55 -5.47
C TYR A 86 -11.81 -8.91 -6.80
N CYS A 87 -10.76 -9.43 -7.44
CA CYS A 87 -10.33 -8.97 -8.76
C CYS A 87 -11.43 -9.17 -9.80
N LEU A 88 -12.03 -10.37 -9.88
CA LEU A 88 -13.07 -10.69 -10.87
C LEU A 88 -14.37 -9.90 -10.67
N ARG A 89 -14.72 -9.59 -9.41
CA ARG A 89 -15.91 -8.79 -9.09
C ARG A 89 -15.65 -7.29 -9.07
N ALA A 90 -14.41 -6.85 -9.29
CA ALA A 90 -13.97 -5.47 -9.07
C ALA A 90 -14.39 -4.95 -7.68
N ALA A 91 -14.35 -5.82 -6.67
CA ALA A 91 -14.77 -5.50 -5.32
C ALA A 91 -13.68 -4.67 -4.61
N PRO A 92 -14.06 -3.61 -3.88
CA PRO A 92 -13.09 -2.79 -3.16
C PRO A 92 -12.54 -3.50 -1.92
N LEU A 93 -11.24 -3.32 -1.68
CA LEU A 93 -10.48 -3.77 -0.50
C LEU A 93 -10.72 -2.87 0.72
N GLY A 94 -11.89 -2.22 0.79
CA GLY A 94 -12.22 -1.16 1.73
C GLY A 94 -13.00 -0.05 1.04
N VAL A 95 -14.08 0.42 1.66
CA VAL A 95 -14.99 1.42 1.08
C VAL A 95 -14.97 2.70 1.89
N GLY A 96 -14.86 3.81 1.19
CA GLY A 96 -14.89 5.16 1.74
C GLY A 96 -13.60 5.55 2.45
N LYS A 97 -13.62 6.78 2.98
CA LYS A 97 -12.48 7.40 3.66
C LYS A 97 -12.12 6.77 5.00
N ASP A 98 -13.09 6.13 5.66
CA ASP A 98 -12.94 5.60 7.02
C ASP A 98 -12.32 4.20 7.04
N ASN A 99 -12.39 3.47 5.90
CA ASN A 99 -11.82 2.13 5.74
C ASN A 99 -10.84 2.08 4.55
N PRO A 100 -9.76 2.88 4.55
CA PRO A 100 -8.78 2.85 3.47
C PRO A 100 -7.94 1.57 3.53
N THR A 101 -7.51 1.09 2.38
CA THR A 101 -6.46 0.07 2.29
C THR A 101 -5.12 0.71 2.62
N LYS A 102 -4.30 0.09 3.46
CA LYS A 102 -3.03 0.64 3.91
C LYS A 102 -1.87 -0.26 3.51
N ILE A 103 -0.79 0.35 3.02
CA ILE A 103 0.48 -0.32 2.79
C ILE A 103 1.49 0.27 3.76
N TYR A 104 2.17 -0.59 4.50
CA TYR A 104 3.20 -0.22 5.46
C TYR A 104 4.55 -0.71 4.99
N ILE A 105 5.57 0.14 5.09
CA ILE A 105 6.97 -0.28 4.98
C ILE A 105 7.61 -0.06 6.34
N ALA A 106 7.89 -1.15 7.03
CA ALA A 106 8.55 -1.13 8.32
C ALA A 106 9.99 -1.64 8.19
N ARG A 107 10.88 -1.08 9.01
CA ARG A 107 12.28 -1.47 9.07
C ARG A 107 12.59 -1.93 10.48
N ASN A 108 13.31 -3.04 10.54
CA ASN A 108 13.92 -3.47 11.78
C ASN A 108 15.02 -2.47 12.20
N SER A 109 14.93 -1.97 13.43
CA SER A 109 15.89 -1.08 14.07
C SER A 109 16.27 -1.66 15.43
N GLY A 110 17.30 -2.51 15.45
CA GLY A 110 17.70 -3.25 16.64
C GLY A 110 16.66 -4.29 17.02
N ASP A 111 16.14 -4.22 18.24
CA ASP A 111 15.18 -5.20 18.76
C ASP A 111 13.72 -4.88 18.39
N LYS A 112 13.46 -3.70 17.82
CA LYS A 112 12.11 -3.25 17.45
C LYS A 112 11.98 -3.02 15.96
N THR A 113 10.78 -3.21 15.45
CA THR A 113 10.45 -2.83 14.08
C THR A 113 9.59 -1.58 14.06
N ALA A 114 10.06 -0.58 13.33
CA ALA A 114 9.44 0.72 13.25
C ALA A 114 9.01 1.02 11.81
N ASN A 115 7.78 1.51 11.66
CA ASN A 115 7.21 1.89 10.39
C ASN A 115 7.84 3.18 9.88
N ILE A 116 8.31 3.15 8.63
CA ILE A 116 8.95 4.28 7.97
C ILE A 116 7.93 5.06 7.14
N ILE A 117 7.09 4.35 6.39
CA ILE A 117 6.10 4.99 5.53
C ILE A 117 4.79 4.19 5.51
N THR A 118 3.69 4.92 5.68
CA THR A 118 2.33 4.42 5.44
C THR A 118 1.78 5.05 4.17
N MET A 119 1.25 4.23 3.28
CA MET A 119 0.51 4.63 2.10
C MET A 119 -0.94 4.20 2.28
N GLU A 120 -1.85 5.16 2.40
CA GLU A 120 -3.28 4.92 2.56
C GLU A 120 -3.96 5.14 1.21
N LEU A 121 -4.76 4.18 0.76
CA LEU A 121 -5.45 4.14 -0.53
C LEU A 121 -6.96 4.10 -0.30
N ARG A 122 -7.68 5.05 -0.87
CA ARG A 122 -9.13 5.10 -0.80
C ARG A 122 -9.78 4.32 -1.95
N ASP A 123 -10.81 3.55 -1.62
CA ASP A 123 -11.62 2.78 -2.57
C ASP A 123 -10.72 1.92 -3.47
N ALA A 124 -9.76 1.23 -2.86
CA ALA A 124 -8.75 0.48 -3.57
C ALA A 124 -9.33 -0.82 -4.13
N ILE A 125 -9.03 -1.15 -5.39
CA ILE A 125 -9.50 -2.36 -6.07
C ILE A 125 -8.32 -3.13 -6.65
N ILE A 126 -8.45 -4.45 -6.76
CA ILE A 126 -7.49 -5.27 -7.49
C ILE A 126 -7.86 -5.21 -8.98
N SER A 127 -7.01 -4.59 -9.79
CA SER A 127 -7.26 -4.44 -11.22
C SER A 127 -6.73 -5.60 -12.05
N GLU A 128 -5.75 -6.33 -11.52
CA GLU A 128 -5.11 -7.47 -12.18
C GLU A 128 -4.47 -8.38 -11.13
N ILE A 129 -4.46 -9.69 -11.36
CA ILE A 129 -3.71 -10.67 -10.56
C ILE A 129 -3.18 -11.80 -11.44
N GLN A 130 -1.93 -12.18 -11.23
CA GLN A 130 -1.20 -13.20 -11.99
C GLN A 130 -0.54 -14.18 -11.01
N PHE A 131 -0.87 -15.45 -11.13
CA PHE A 131 -0.25 -16.53 -10.37
C PHE A 131 0.96 -17.08 -11.13
N GLN A 132 2.07 -17.30 -10.43
CA GLN A 132 3.28 -17.90 -10.99
C GLN A 132 3.86 -18.94 -10.01
N SER A 133 4.30 -20.07 -10.55
CA SER A 133 5.01 -21.10 -9.78
C SER A 133 6.27 -21.55 -10.51
N HIS A 134 7.27 -21.95 -9.75
CA HIS A 134 8.48 -22.59 -10.25
C HIS A 134 8.71 -23.90 -9.49
N PRO A 135 9.23 -24.99 -10.12
CA PRO A 135 9.40 -26.27 -9.43
C PRO A 135 10.29 -26.21 -8.18
N ASP A 136 11.26 -25.28 -8.16
CA ASP A 136 12.26 -25.14 -7.11
C ASP A 136 12.02 -23.93 -6.18
N ASP A 137 10.86 -23.27 -6.27
CA ASP A 137 10.54 -22.08 -5.48
C ASP A 137 9.09 -22.08 -4.99
N MET A 138 8.83 -21.31 -3.93
CA MET A 138 7.48 -21.13 -3.41
C MET A 138 6.63 -20.35 -4.42
N PRO A 139 5.38 -20.76 -4.70
CA PRO A 139 4.52 -20.05 -5.63
C PRO A 139 4.28 -18.60 -5.17
N THR A 140 4.34 -17.69 -6.13
CA THR A 140 4.14 -16.25 -5.93
C THR A 140 2.99 -15.77 -6.81
N GLU A 141 2.43 -14.63 -6.42
CA GLU A 141 1.44 -13.94 -7.23
C GLU A 141 1.75 -12.45 -7.27
N GLN A 142 1.62 -11.88 -8.47
CA GLN A 142 1.77 -10.47 -8.73
C GLN A 142 0.39 -9.88 -9.01
N PHE A 143 0.03 -8.81 -8.29
CA PHE A 143 -1.26 -8.16 -8.46
C PHE A 143 -1.14 -6.65 -8.49
N LYS A 144 -2.13 -5.98 -9.08
CA LYS A 144 -2.17 -4.52 -9.18
C LYS A 144 -3.31 -3.95 -8.36
N ILE A 145 -3.01 -2.86 -7.65
CA ILE A 145 -4.01 -2.11 -6.88
C ILE A 145 -4.23 -0.74 -7.53
N ASN A 146 -5.47 -0.49 -7.93
CA ASN A 146 -5.98 0.82 -8.36
C ASN A 146 -6.71 1.51 -7.20
N PHE A 147 -6.80 2.83 -7.20
CA PHE A 147 -7.39 3.60 -6.11
C PHE A 147 -7.82 4.98 -6.58
N THR A 148 -8.66 5.66 -5.79
CA THR A 148 -9.21 6.98 -6.14
C THR A 148 -8.45 8.15 -5.51
N GLU A 149 -7.90 7.94 -4.32
CA GLU A 149 -7.12 8.91 -3.56
C GLU A 149 -6.00 8.21 -2.79
N ILE A 150 -4.91 8.92 -2.54
CA ILE A 150 -3.75 8.40 -1.82
C ILE A 150 -3.21 9.42 -0.82
N LEU A 151 -2.82 8.93 0.36
CA LEU A 151 -2.10 9.69 1.38
C LEU A 151 -0.79 8.97 1.70
N TRP A 152 0.32 9.71 1.69
CA TRP A 152 1.63 9.23 2.13
C TRP A 152 1.95 9.87 3.47
N THR A 153 2.32 9.05 4.44
CA THR A 153 2.80 9.49 5.75
C THR A 153 4.18 8.90 5.99
N PHE A 154 5.21 9.73 6.02
CA PHE A 154 6.57 9.33 6.38
C PHE A 154 6.81 9.65 7.86
N THR A 155 7.26 8.67 8.62
CA THR A 155 7.55 8.79 10.05
C THR A 155 9.04 9.01 10.23
N THR A 156 9.43 10.18 10.76
CA THR A 156 10.83 10.46 11.07
C THR A 156 11.18 9.81 12.40
N GLN A 157 12.25 9.02 12.44
CA GLN A 157 12.82 8.53 13.69
C GLN A 157 13.92 9.48 14.13
N ASP A 158 13.76 10.09 15.31
CA ASP A 158 14.85 10.82 15.95
C ASP A 158 15.90 9.84 16.53
N VAL A 159 17.14 10.32 16.68
CA VAL A 159 18.29 9.55 17.20
C VAL A 159 18.01 8.95 18.59
N ASP A 160 17.08 9.55 19.33
CA ASP A 160 16.71 9.18 20.70
C ASP A 160 15.36 8.44 20.80
N VAL A 161 14.81 7.96 19.66
CA VAL A 161 13.60 7.11 19.53
C VAL A 161 12.30 7.71 20.11
N SER A 162 12.36 8.87 20.79
CA SER A 162 11.32 9.29 21.74
C SER A 162 10.22 10.18 21.18
N ARG A 163 10.38 10.79 19.99
CA ARG A 163 9.33 11.63 19.38
C ARG A 163 9.33 11.58 17.85
N PRO A 164 8.51 10.72 17.22
CA PRO A 164 8.40 10.73 15.78
C PRO A 164 7.58 11.94 15.30
N GLY A 165 8.24 12.90 14.65
CA GLY A 165 7.55 13.76 13.69
C GLY A 165 6.99 12.92 12.55
N SER A 166 5.89 13.37 11.93
CA SER A 166 5.40 12.77 10.68
C SER A 166 5.22 13.83 9.61
N ILE A 167 5.64 13.50 8.40
CA ILE A 167 5.44 14.32 7.20
C ILE A 167 4.37 13.65 6.37
N ARG A 168 3.30 14.38 6.06
CA ARG A 168 2.17 13.87 5.30
C ARG A 168 1.93 14.67 4.04
N SER A 169 1.60 13.97 2.96
CA SER A 169 1.14 14.56 1.69
C SER A 169 0.09 13.65 1.06
N GLY A 170 -0.70 14.16 0.13
CA GLY A 170 -1.78 13.41 -0.49
C GLY A 170 -2.23 13.95 -1.83
N TRP A 171 -2.80 13.07 -2.65
CA TRP A 171 -3.37 13.42 -3.94
C TRP A 171 -4.71 12.72 -4.17
N SER A 172 -5.70 13.49 -4.65
CA SER A 172 -6.96 12.94 -5.15
C SER A 172 -6.84 12.75 -6.65
N ILE A 173 -6.85 11.50 -7.12
CA ILE A 173 -6.87 11.18 -8.56
C ILE A 173 -8.24 11.56 -9.13
N MET A 174 -9.30 11.26 -8.36
CA MET A 174 -10.68 11.61 -8.70
C MET A 174 -10.86 13.11 -8.96
N HIS A 175 -10.34 13.97 -8.09
CA HIS A 175 -10.48 15.42 -8.20
C HIS A 175 -9.27 16.14 -8.81
N ASN A 176 -8.21 15.39 -9.13
CA ASN A 176 -6.93 15.90 -9.64
C ASN A 176 -6.39 17.09 -8.84
N ARG A 177 -6.26 16.93 -7.52
CA ARG A 177 -5.79 18.00 -6.63
C ARG A 177 -5.03 17.46 -5.42
N PRO A 178 -4.15 18.26 -4.79
CA PRO A 178 -3.55 17.89 -3.52
C PRO A 178 -4.62 17.84 -2.42
N ILE A 179 -4.44 16.92 -1.48
CA ILE A 179 -5.33 16.74 -0.33
C ILE A 179 -4.51 16.55 0.95
N GLY A 180 -5.01 17.05 2.07
CA GLY A 180 -4.44 16.78 3.40
C GLY A 180 -5.04 15.56 4.08
N ASN A 181 -6.24 15.16 3.64
CA ASN A 181 -7.04 14.03 4.13
C ASN A 181 -7.95 13.52 2.98
N PHE A 182 -8.44 12.29 3.09
CA PHE A 182 -9.46 11.77 2.18
C PHE A 182 -10.73 12.61 2.20
N THR A 183 -11.36 12.74 1.04
CA THR A 183 -12.49 13.66 0.83
C THR A 183 -13.87 13.09 1.15
#